data_AF-Q06188-F1
#
_entry.id   AF-Q06188-F1
#
_cell.length_a   1.000
_cell.length_b   1.000
_cell.length_c   1.000
_cell.angle_alpha   90.00
_cell.angle_beta   90.00
_cell.angle_gamma   90.00
#
_symmetry.space_group_name_H-M   'P 1'
#
loop_
_entity.id
_entity.type
_entity.pdbx_description
1 polymer ?
#
loop_
_entity_poly.entity_id
_entity_poly.type
_entity_poly.pdbx_seq_one_letter_code
_entity_poly.pdbx_strand_id
1 'polypeptide(L)'
;MTKDIRTGDLVLCKVGSFPPWPAVVFPQRLLRNDVYRKRKSNCVAVCFFNDPTYYWEQPSRLKELDQDSIHNFILEHSKNANQRELVNAYKEAKNFDDFNVFLQEKFEEENRLSDLKAFEKSEGSKIVAGEDPFVGRTKVVNKRKKNSISIKEDPEDNQKSNEEESKPNIKPSKKKRPTANSGGKSNSGNKKKVKLDYSRRVEISQLFRRRIQRNLIQRETPPTEHEIKETHELLNRIYENSDTKRPFFDLKALRESKLHKLLKAIVNDPDLGEFHPLCKEILLSWADLITELKKEKLQALPTP
;
A
#
# COMPACT_ATOMS: atom_id res chain seq x y z
N MET A 1 -26.03 19.52 -14.03
CA MET A 1 -25.20 19.18 -15.21
C MET A 1 -23.86 18.73 -14.69
N THR A 2 -23.52 17.44 -14.82
CA THR A 2 -22.18 16.95 -14.48
C THR A 2 -21.24 17.46 -15.58
N LYS A 3 -20.36 18.40 -15.25
CA LYS A 3 -19.29 18.81 -16.17
C LYS A 3 -18.42 17.60 -16.49
N ASP A 4 -17.96 17.51 -17.73
CA ASP A 4 -17.10 16.43 -18.20
C ASP A 4 -15.71 16.58 -17.58
N ILE A 5 -15.44 15.81 -16.54
CA ILE A 5 -14.14 15.79 -15.85
C ILE A 5 -13.09 15.13 -16.74
N ARG A 6 -11.96 15.81 -16.92
CA ARG A 6 -10.84 15.38 -17.76
C ARG A 6 -9.57 15.20 -16.95
N THR A 7 -8.60 14.51 -17.55
CA THR A 7 -7.28 14.31 -16.98
C THR A 7 -6.58 15.65 -16.79
N GLY A 8 -6.00 15.88 -15.61
CA GLY A 8 -5.34 17.14 -15.27
C GLY A 8 -6.26 18.20 -14.65
N ASP A 9 -7.58 17.97 -14.61
CA ASP A 9 -8.49 18.89 -13.95
C ASP A 9 -8.24 18.93 -12.44
N LEU A 10 -8.28 20.15 -11.89
CA LEU A 10 -8.14 20.42 -10.48
C LEU A 10 -9.49 20.27 -9.79
N VAL A 11 -9.57 19.35 -8.83
CA VAL A 11 -10.82 18.96 -8.18
C VAL A 11 -10.68 18.90 -6.68
N LEU A 12 -11.80 19.05 -6.00
CA LEU A 12 -11.96 18.87 -4.58
C LEU A 12 -12.68 17.54 -4.33
N CYS A 13 -12.02 16.64 -3.60
CA CYS A 13 -12.51 15.29 -3.33
C CYS A 13 -12.71 15.08 -1.82
N LYS A 14 -13.90 14.60 -1.44
CA LYS A 14 -14.26 14.28 -0.04
C LYS A 14 -14.08 12.79 0.24
N VAL A 15 -13.18 12.44 1.15
CA VAL A 15 -12.94 11.04 1.53
C VAL A 15 -13.40 10.79 2.97
N GLY A 16 -14.45 10.00 3.16
CA GLY A 16 -14.92 9.58 4.49
C GLY A 16 -15.16 10.76 5.44
N SER A 17 -14.50 10.76 6.60
CA SER A 17 -14.57 11.82 7.62
C SER A 17 -13.57 12.96 7.41
N PHE A 18 -12.61 12.84 6.48
CA PHE A 18 -11.62 13.89 6.21
C PHE A 18 -12.26 15.10 5.52
N PRO A 19 -11.80 16.33 5.75
CA PRO A 19 -12.30 17.50 5.01
C PRO A 19 -12.11 17.31 3.48
N PRO A 20 -12.88 18.02 2.64
CA PRO A 20 -12.63 18.04 1.20
C PRO A 20 -11.17 18.43 0.91
N TRP A 21 -10.47 17.61 0.12
CA TRP A 21 -9.04 17.73 -0.13
C TRP A 21 -8.77 18.05 -1.60
N PRO A 22 -7.82 18.96 -1.92
CA PRO A 22 -7.47 19.27 -3.30
C PRO A 22 -6.75 18.10 -3.97
N ALA A 23 -7.14 17.79 -5.20
CA ALA A 23 -6.62 16.68 -5.97
C ALA A 23 -6.61 16.98 -7.47
N VAL A 24 -5.81 16.23 -8.22
CA VAL A 24 -5.78 16.26 -9.68
C VAL A 24 -6.34 14.95 -10.22
N VAL A 25 -7.14 15.03 -11.27
CA VAL A 25 -7.66 13.85 -11.97
C VAL A 25 -6.52 13.16 -12.72
N PHE A 26 -6.26 11.92 -12.35
CA PHE A 26 -5.10 11.16 -12.79
C PHE A 26 -5.46 10.10 -13.85
N PRO A 27 -4.67 9.93 -14.91
CA PRO A 27 -4.99 9.04 -16.01
C PRO A 27 -4.83 7.57 -15.59
N GLN A 28 -5.86 6.77 -15.81
CA GLN A 28 -5.90 5.37 -15.37
C GLN A 28 -4.75 4.51 -15.92
N ARG A 29 -4.30 4.79 -17.15
CA ARG A 29 -3.19 4.08 -17.81
C ARG A 29 -1.86 4.18 -17.05
N LEU A 30 -1.64 5.26 -16.30
CA LEU A 30 -0.38 5.54 -15.58
C LEU A 30 -0.35 5.04 -14.13
N LEU A 31 -1.52 4.80 -13.54
CA LEU A 31 -1.65 4.35 -12.16
C LEU A 31 -0.81 3.12 -11.88
N ARG A 32 -0.32 2.95 -10.66
CA ARG A 32 0.38 1.74 -10.23
C ARG A 32 -0.51 0.49 -10.37
N ASN A 33 0.10 -0.68 -10.52
CA ASN A 33 -0.63 -1.95 -10.66
C ASN A 33 -1.58 -2.24 -9.48
N ASP A 34 -1.14 -1.95 -8.27
CA ASP A 34 -1.89 -2.13 -7.02
C ASP A 34 -3.08 -1.17 -6.92
N VAL A 35 -2.95 0.05 -7.41
CA VAL A 35 -4.03 1.04 -7.48
C VAL A 35 -5.02 0.68 -8.58
N TYR A 36 -4.52 0.40 -9.79
CA TYR A 36 -5.32 0.06 -10.96
C TYR A 36 -6.18 -1.20 -10.76
N ARG A 37 -5.66 -2.20 -10.04
CA ARG A 37 -6.41 -3.42 -9.69
C ARG A 37 -7.63 -3.15 -8.81
N LYS A 38 -7.64 -2.06 -8.05
CA LYS A 38 -8.74 -1.64 -7.17
C LYS A 38 -9.74 -0.71 -7.85
N ARG A 39 -9.62 -0.50 -9.17
CA ARG A 39 -10.52 0.34 -9.95
C ARG A 39 -11.98 -0.05 -9.73
N LYS A 40 -12.84 0.95 -9.63
CA LYS A 40 -14.29 0.81 -9.58
C LYS A 40 -14.87 1.26 -10.92
N SER A 41 -15.94 0.60 -11.36
CA SER A 41 -16.68 1.04 -12.55
C SER A 41 -17.20 2.46 -12.34
N ASN A 42 -17.10 3.30 -13.38
CA ASN A 42 -17.58 4.69 -13.38
C ASN A 42 -16.90 5.60 -12.33
N CYS A 43 -15.71 5.21 -11.85
CA CYS A 43 -14.88 6.06 -11.00
C CYS A 43 -13.64 6.52 -11.75
N VAL A 44 -13.25 7.77 -11.52
CA VAL A 44 -11.96 8.32 -11.93
C VAL A 44 -10.98 8.17 -10.79
N ALA A 45 -9.69 8.08 -11.13
CA ALA A 45 -8.64 8.14 -10.12
C ALA A 45 -8.26 9.60 -9.89
N VAL A 46 -8.17 10.00 -8.63
CA VAL A 46 -7.65 11.31 -8.22
C VAL A 46 -6.38 11.12 -7.42
N CYS A 47 -5.42 12.03 -7.61
CA CYS A 47 -4.17 12.08 -6.87
C CYS A 47 -4.20 13.35 -5.99
N PHE A 48 -4.05 13.19 -4.68
CA PHE A 48 -4.11 14.30 -3.74
C PHE A 48 -2.79 15.08 -3.73
N PHE A 49 -2.88 16.39 -3.45
CA PHE A 49 -1.70 17.18 -3.11
C PHE A 49 -1.24 16.88 -1.68
N ASN A 50 0.08 16.93 -1.47
CA ASN A 50 0.74 16.63 -0.20
C ASN A 50 0.41 15.23 0.38
N ASP A 51 -0.07 14.30 -0.46
CA ASP A 51 -0.36 12.91 -0.09
C ASP A 51 -0.04 11.98 -1.29
N PRO A 52 0.68 10.86 -1.09
CA PRO A 52 1.05 9.93 -2.17
C PRO A 52 -0.10 8.97 -2.58
N THR A 53 -1.28 9.10 -1.98
CA THR A 53 -2.39 8.19 -2.21
C THR A 53 -3.23 8.57 -3.42
N TYR A 54 -3.72 7.53 -4.09
CA TYR A 54 -4.74 7.64 -5.12
C TYR A 54 -6.07 7.21 -4.53
N TYR A 55 -7.13 7.88 -4.95
CA TYR A 55 -8.49 7.52 -4.58
C TYR A 55 -9.37 7.37 -5.81
N TRP A 56 -10.32 6.45 -5.74
CA TRP A 56 -11.28 6.19 -6.80
C TRP A 56 -12.62 6.81 -6.40
N GLU A 57 -13.04 7.84 -7.12
CA GLU A 57 -14.29 8.55 -6.85
C GLU A 57 -15.13 8.73 -8.12
N GLN A 58 -16.44 8.84 -7.96
CA GLN A 58 -17.36 9.13 -9.05
C GLN A 58 -17.21 10.59 -9.50
N PRO A 59 -17.22 10.87 -10.81
CA PRO A 59 -17.17 12.25 -11.33
C PRO A 59 -18.23 13.18 -10.71
N SER A 60 -19.42 12.65 -10.41
CA SER A 60 -20.52 13.40 -9.79
C SER A 60 -20.25 13.90 -8.36
N ARG A 61 -19.26 13.32 -7.67
CA ARG A 61 -18.89 13.68 -6.29
C ARG A 61 -17.67 14.59 -6.23
N LEU A 62 -17.01 14.80 -7.36
CA LEU A 62 -15.89 15.72 -7.48
C LEU A 62 -16.44 17.12 -7.74
N LYS A 63 -15.89 18.11 -7.04
CA LYS A 63 -16.17 19.52 -7.31
C LYS A 63 -14.97 20.12 -8.01
N GLU A 64 -15.20 20.95 -9.01
CA GLU A 64 -14.14 21.76 -9.61
C GLU A 64 -13.57 22.71 -8.55
N LEU A 65 -12.25 22.88 -8.57
CA LEU A 65 -11.54 23.70 -7.61
C LEU A 65 -10.93 24.91 -8.31
N ASP A 66 -11.60 26.06 -8.15
CA ASP A 66 -11.14 27.33 -8.71
C ASP A 66 -9.98 27.93 -7.89
N GLN A 67 -9.12 28.70 -8.56
CA GLN A 67 -7.99 29.39 -7.91
C GLN A 67 -8.45 30.36 -6.81
N ASP A 68 -9.59 31.02 -6.98
CA ASP A 68 -10.18 31.89 -5.96
C ASP A 68 -10.58 31.11 -4.70
N SER A 69 -11.13 29.91 -4.87
CA SER A 69 -11.50 29.02 -3.77
C SER A 69 -10.26 28.56 -2.99
N ILE A 70 -9.16 28.27 -3.70
CA ILE A 70 -7.87 27.92 -3.09
C ILE A 70 -7.32 29.09 -2.29
N HIS A 71 -7.32 30.29 -2.88
CA HIS A 71 -6.82 31.50 -2.23
C HIS A 71 -7.58 31.82 -0.93
N ASN A 72 -8.91 31.79 -0.99
CA ASN A 72 -9.77 32.02 0.17
C ASN A 72 -9.52 30.97 1.26
N PHE A 73 -9.40 29.69 0.90
CA PHE A 73 -9.12 28.63 1.85
C PHE A 73 -7.80 28.83 2.58
N ILE A 74 -6.73 29.18 1.85
CA ILE A 74 -5.41 29.43 2.43
C ILE A 74 -5.46 30.63 3.38
N LEU A 75 -6.14 31.71 3.02
CA LEU A 75 -6.26 32.90 3.89
C LEU A 75 -6.97 32.57 5.20
N GLU A 76 -8.12 31.89 5.13
CA GLU A 76 -8.94 31.54 6.30
C GLU A 76 -8.24 30.54 7.24
N HIS A 77 -7.54 29.56 6.68
CA HIS A 77 -7.03 28.42 7.47
C HIS A 77 -5.52 28.48 7.73
N SER A 78 -4.80 29.48 7.20
CA SER A 78 -3.34 29.64 7.39
C SER A 78 -2.88 29.61 8.85
N LYS A 79 -3.71 30.10 9.78
CA LYS A 79 -3.41 30.16 11.22
C LYS A 79 -3.78 28.88 11.99
N ASN A 80 -4.53 27.97 11.36
CA ASN A 80 -5.04 26.78 12.04
C ASN A 80 -3.99 25.67 12.05
N ALA A 81 -3.30 25.50 13.18
CA ALA A 81 -2.25 24.49 13.35
C ALA A 81 -2.73 23.06 13.06
N ASN A 82 -4.01 22.75 13.36
CA ASN A 82 -4.60 21.43 13.15
C ASN A 82 -4.79 21.06 11.67
N GLN A 83 -4.72 22.02 10.75
CA GLN A 83 -4.95 21.80 9.32
C GLN A 83 -3.70 22.09 8.48
N ARG A 84 -2.51 22.05 9.09
CA ARG A 84 -1.25 22.37 8.41
C ARG A 84 -1.03 21.55 7.13
N GLU A 85 -1.32 20.24 7.18
CA GLU A 85 -1.18 19.35 6.03
C GLU A 85 -2.16 19.71 4.89
N LEU A 86 -3.39 20.05 5.24
CA LEU A 86 -4.41 20.49 4.30
C LEU A 86 -4.03 21.83 3.68
N VAL A 87 -3.61 22.80 4.49
CA VAL A 87 -3.14 24.11 4.00
C VAL A 87 -1.95 23.95 3.06
N ASN A 88 -1.02 23.04 3.36
CA ASN A 88 0.08 22.72 2.46
C ASN A 88 -0.41 22.10 1.13
N ALA A 89 -1.38 21.19 1.18
CA ALA A 89 -2.00 20.63 -0.02
C ALA A 89 -2.65 21.72 -0.90
N TYR A 90 -3.31 22.70 -0.30
CA TYR A 90 -3.85 23.85 -1.04
C TYR A 90 -2.76 24.77 -1.59
N LYS A 91 -1.63 24.93 -0.89
CA LYS A 91 -0.47 25.69 -1.41
C LYS A 91 0.16 25.01 -2.62
N GLU A 92 0.29 23.69 -2.60
CA GLU A 92 0.73 22.93 -3.78
C GLU A 92 -0.27 23.04 -4.93
N ALA A 93 -1.57 22.92 -4.64
CA ALA A 93 -2.63 23.10 -5.63
C ALA A 93 -2.64 24.51 -6.24
N LYS A 94 -2.26 25.54 -5.47
CA LYS A 94 -2.11 26.91 -5.97
C LYS A 94 -0.95 27.04 -6.98
N ASN A 95 0.12 26.28 -6.79
CA ASN A 95 1.29 26.28 -7.67
C ASN A 95 1.15 25.28 -8.83
N PHE A 96 -0.01 24.65 -8.99
CA PHE A 96 -0.27 23.70 -10.06
C PHE A 96 -0.59 24.45 -11.36
N ASP A 97 0.43 24.55 -12.22
CA ASP A 97 0.30 25.17 -13.54
C ASP A 97 0.37 24.11 -14.68
N ASP A 98 1.42 23.27 -14.69
CA ASP A 98 1.63 22.26 -15.74
C ASP A 98 1.42 20.84 -15.22
N PHE A 99 0.43 20.16 -15.81
CA PHE A 99 0.12 18.77 -15.54
C PHE A 99 1.31 17.82 -15.78
N ASN A 100 2.17 18.11 -16.76
CA ASN A 100 3.34 17.28 -17.03
C ASN A 100 4.39 17.37 -15.92
N VAL A 101 4.58 18.57 -15.36
CA VAL A 101 5.50 18.78 -14.21
C VAL A 101 4.97 17.99 -13.02
N PHE A 102 3.68 18.11 -12.73
CA PHE A 102 3.03 17.33 -11.68
C PHE A 102 3.17 15.81 -11.88
N LEU A 103 2.98 15.32 -13.11
CA LEU A 103 3.20 13.90 -13.42
C LEU A 103 4.65 13.48 -13.16
N GLN A 104 5.63 14.28 -13.57
CA GLN A 104 7.04 13.97 -13.36
C GLN A 104 7.38 13.92 -11.87
N GLU A 105 6.95 14.92 -11.11
CA GLU A 105 7.14 14.97 -9.66
C GLU A 105 6.50 13.76 -8.97
N LYS A 106 5.25 13.41 -9.31
CA LYS A 106 4.59 12.23 -8.74
C LYS A 106 5.29 10.93 -9.09
N PHE A 107 5.76 10.79 -10.33
CA PHE A 107 6.52 9.59 -10.72
C PHE A 107 7.93 9.55 -10.11
N GLU A 108 8.52 10.70 -9.80
CA GLU A 108 9.79 10.81 -9.08
C GLU A 108 9.62 10.45 -7.60
N GLU A 109 8.61 10.99 -6.92
CA GLU A 109 8.21 10.61 -5.55
C GLU A 109 8.00 9.09 -5.44
N GLU A 110 7.35 8.49 -6.44
CA GLU A 110 7.10 7.05 -6.49
C GLU A 110 8.29 6.19 -6.93
N ASN A 111 9.43 6.79 -7.31
CA ASN A 111 10.58 6.10 -7.91
C ASN A 111 10.21 5.30 -9.17
N ARG A 112 9.27 5.82 -9.97
CA ARG A 112 8.74 5.20 -11.20
C ARG A 112 9.00 6.03 -12.45
N LEU A 113 9.85 7.05 -12.39
CA LEU A 113 10.15 7.92 -13.54
C LEU A 113 10.57 7.16 -14.82
N SER A 114 11.19 5.98 -14.67
CA SER A 114 11.49 5.06 -15.78
C SER A 114 10.23 4.53 -16.49
N ASP A 115 9.15 4.26 -15.75
CA ASP A 115 7.86 3.84 -16.30
C ASP A 115 7.24 4.95 -17.15
N LEU A 116 7.30 6.21 -16.69
CA LEU A 116 6.77 7.37 -17.43
C LEU A 116 7.52 7.57 -18.74
N LYS A 117 8.87 7.60 -18.70
CA LYS A 117 9.69 7.70 -19.92
C LYS A 117 9.47 6.53 -20.88
N ALA A 118 9.32 5.32 -20.34
CA ALA A 118 9.03 4.13 -21.15
C ALA A 118 7.64 4.18 -21.79
N PHE A 119 6.68 4.82 -21.12
CA PHE A 119 5.32 5.06 -21.59
C PHE A 119 5.29 6.09 -22.72
N GLU A 120 5.89 7.27 -22.51
CA GLU A 120 6.03 8.32 -23.53
C GLU A 120 6.72 7.78 -24.79
N LYS A 121 7.78 6.98 -24.63
CA LYS A 121 8.47 6.33 -25.75
C LYS A 121 7.59 5.30 -26.48
N SER A 122 6.65 4.66 -25.80
CA SER A 122 5.77 3.65 -26.42
C SER A 122 4.55 4.22 -27.10
N GLU A 123 3.97 5.29 -26.55
CA GLU A 123 2.80 5.96 -27.15
C GLU A 123 3.19 7.08 -28.11
N GLY A 124 4.46 7.49 -28.14
CA GLY A 124 4.95 8.50 -29.08
C GLY A 124 4.42 9.91 -28.80
N SER A 125 3.78 10.12 -27.65
CA SER A 125 3.22 11.41 -27.26
C SER A 125 3.31 11.58 -25.74
N LYS A 126 3.57 12.81 -25.31
CA LYS A 126 3.43 13.23 -23.92
C LYS A 126 1.95 13.24 -23.55
N ILE A 127 1.66 12.99 -22.29
CA ILE A 127 0.29 12.94 -21.79
C ILE A 127 -0.16 14.37 -21.56
N VAL A 128 -1.15 14.82 -22.30
CA VAL A 128 -1.62 16.21 -22.21
C VAL A 128 -2.82 16.26 -21.26
N ALA A 129 -2.94 17.36 -20.52
CA ALA A 129 -4.18 17.66 -19.80
C ALA A 129 -5.35 17.72 -20.80
N GLY A 130 -6.55 17.34 -20.35
CA GLY A 130 -7.76 17.34 -21.17
C GLY A 130 -8.11 16.00 -21.84
N GLU A 131 -7.29 14.95 -21.65
CA GLU A 131 -7.59 13.58 -22.09
C GLU A 131 -8.68 12.89 -21.25
N ASP A 132 -9.30 11.85 -21.81
CA ASP A 132 -10.29 11.03 -21.12
C ASP A 132 -9.65 10.23 -19.95
N PRO A 133 -10.07 10.46 -18.69
CA PRO A 133 -9.51 9.76 -17.54
C PRO A 133 -9.86 8.27 -17.50
N PHE A 134 -10.85 7.81 -18.27
CA PHE A 134 -11.28 6.42 -18.33
C PHE A 134 -10.44 5.55 -19.27
N VAL A 135 -9.48 6.13 -20.00
CA VAL A 135 -8.56 5.37 -20.87
C VAL A 135 -7.69 4.45 -20.02
N GLY A 136 -8.09 3.17 -20.02
CA GLY A 136 -7.39 2.11 -19.32
C GLY A 136 -6.07 1.72 -19.98
N ARG A 137 -5.33 0.83 -19.32
CA ARG A 137 -4.11 0.26 -19.89
C ARG A 137 -4.44 -0.60 -21.11
N THR A 138 -4.06 -0.14 -22.30
CA THR A 138 -4.07 -0.98 -23.50
C THR A 138 -3.03 -2.10 -23.34
N LYS A 139 -3.27 -3.26 -23.98
CA LYS A 139 -2.46 -4.49 -23.84
C LYS A 139 -0.95 -4.31 -24.14
N VAL A 140 -0.56 -3.17 -24.72
CA VAL A 140 0.82 -2.84 -25.10
C VAL A 140 1.74 -2.76 -23.88
N VAL A 141 1.27 -2.26 -22.74
CA VAL A 141 2.09 -2.17 -21.51
C VAL A 141 2.37 -3.56 -20.90
N ASN A 142 1.49 -4.55 -21.15
CA ASN A 142 1.66 -5.91 -20.60
C ASN A 142 2.60 -6.82 -21.43
N LYS A 143 2.95 -6.46 -22.67
CA LYS A 143 3.82 -7.31 -23.52
C LYS A 143 5.29 -7.27 -23.11
N ARG A 144 5.76 -6.22 -22.43
CA ARG A 144 7.19 -6.05 -22.11
C ARG A 144 7.75 -6.97 -21.01
N LYS A 145 6.91 -7.72 -20.30
CA LYS A 145 7.39 -8.70 -19.30
C LYS A 145 7.64 -10.11 -19.85
N LYS A 146 7.39 -10.35 -21.15
CA LYS A 146 7.47 -11.69 -21.75
C LYS A 146 8.61 -11.90 -22.75
N ASN A 147 9.39 -10.85 -23.09
CA ASN A 147 10.33 -10.88 -24.22
C ASN A 147 11.83 -10.67 -23.87
N SER A 148 12.27 -10.90 -22.62
CA SER A 148 13.68 -10.72 -22.22
C SER A 148 14.38 -12.00 -21.75
N ILE A 149 13.91 -13.18 -22.16
CA ILE A 149 14.62 -14.45 -21.96
C ILE A 149 14.84 -15.06 -23.35
N SER A 150 15.86 -14.56 -24.05
CA SER A 150 16.46 -15.17 -25.22
C SER A 150 17.61 -16.04 -24.73
N ILE A 151 17.33 -17.34 -24.51
CA ILE A 151 18.36 -18.37 -24.36
C ILE A 151 18.61 -18.89 -25.78
N LYS A 152 19.86 -18.74 -26.22
CA LYS A 152 20.39 -19.29 -27.46
C LYS A 152 20.38 -20.81 -27.38
N GLU A 153 19.84 -21.42 -28.44
CA GLU A 153 19.96 -22.83 -28.78
C GLU A 153 21.38 -23.16 -29.22
N ASP A 154 21.84 -24.36 -28.90
CA ASP A 154 22.74 -25.16 -29.73
C ASP A 154 22.40 -26.65 -29.53
N PRO A 155 22.57 -27.52 -30.55
CA PRO A 155 21.70 -28.66 -30.81
C PRO A 155 22.39 -30.05 -30.76
N GLU A 156 21.59 -31.09 -31.05
CA GLU A 156 21.95 -32.50 -31.36
C GLU A 156 22.27 -33.37 -30.11
N ASP A 157 21.74 -34.58 -29.90
CA ASP A 157 21.67 -35.72 -30.84
C ASP A 157 20.80 -36.88 -30.28
N ASN A 158 20.17 -37.65 -31.19
CA ASN A 158 19.79 -39.09 -31.16
C ASN A 158 19.01 -39.72 -29.96
N GLN A 159 18.17 -40.76 -30.06
CA GLN A 159 17.40 -41.48 -31.10
C GLN A 159 16.63 -42.61 -30.35
N LYS A 160 15.36 -42.89 -30.71
CA LYS A 160 14.63 -44.20 -30.67
C LYS A 160 14.47 -44.95 -29.31
N SER A 161 13.41 -45.71 -29.01
CA SER A 161 12.17 -46.13 -29.69
C SER A 161 11.29 -46.98 -28.72
N ASN A 162 9.96 -46.89 -28.91
CA ASN A 162 8.87 -47.88 -28.74
C ASN A 162 8.56 -48.46 -27.34
N GLU A 163 7.36 -48.30 -26.76
CA GLU A 163 5.96 -48.68 -27.13
C GLU A 163 5.57 -50.14 -26.83
N GLU A 164 4.64 -50.32 -25.89
CA GLU A 164 3.57 -51.36 -25.79
C GLU A 164 2.63 -50.92 -24.62
N GLU A 165 1.47 -50.29 -24.84
CA GLU A 165 0.12 -50.86 -25.10
C GLU A 165 -0.26 -52.04 -24.18
N SER A 166 -1.40 -52.12 -23.46
CA SER A 166 -2.76 -51.71 -23.84
C SER A 166 -3.82 -51.94 -22.71
N LYS A 167 -4.76 -50.98 -22.57
CA LYS A 167 -6.26 -51.08 -22.47
C LYS A 167 -6.97 -51.78 -21.26
N PRO A 168 -8.32 -51.67 -21.09
CA PRO A 168 -9.13 -50.44 -20.83
C PRO A 168 -10.35 -50.68 -19.84
N ASN A 169 -10.98 -49.65 -19.24
CA ASN A 169 -12.45 -49.66 -19.01
C ASN A 169 -13.11 -48.33 -18.55
N ILE A 170 -14.06 -47.87 -19.39
CA ILE A 170 -15.41 -47.31 -19.17
C ILE A 170 -15.72 -46.23 -18.07
N LYS A 171 -16.30 -45.13 -18.61
CA LYS A 171 -16.99 -43.91 -18.09
C LYS A 171 -17.80 -43.98 -16.78
N PRO A 172 -17.96 -42.82 -16.10
CA PRO A 172 -19.31 -42.33 -15.75
C PRO A 172 -19.53 -40.82 -15.99
N SER A 173 -20.81 -40.42 -16.13
CA SER A 173 -21.24 -39.04 -16.40
C SER A 173 -21.88 -38.33 -15.19
N LYS A 174 -21.44 -37.09 -14.97
CA LYS A 174 -22.16 -35.90 -14.46
C LYS A 174 -22.89 -35.98 -13.10
N LYS A 175 -22.18 -35.58 -12.03
CA LYS A 175 -22.63 -34.63 -10.98
C LYS A 175 -21.53 -34.42 -9.92
N LYS A 176 -21.34 -33.15 -9.52
CA LYS A 176 -20.66 -32.66 -8.30
C LYS A 176 -19.11 -32.58 -8.28
N ARG A 177 -18.65 -31.53 -7.57
CA ARG A 177 -17.53 -31.45 -6.60
C ARG A 177 -16.20 -30.77 -7.02
N PRO A 178 -15.35 -30.36 -6.04
CA PRO A 178 -14.63 -29.08 -5.97
C PRO A 178 -13.10 -29.25 -5.98
N THR A 179 -12.37 -28.18 -5.68
CA THR A 179 -11.05 -28.09 -5.02
C THR A 179 -10.20 -29.37 -4.88
N ALA A 180 -9.01 -29.36 -5.50
CA ALA A 180 -7.68 -29.51 -4.86
C ALA A 180 -6.65 -30.16 -5.81
N ASN A 181 -5.40 -29.67 -5.69
CA ASN A 181 -4.13 -30.25 -6.17
C ASN A 181 -3.91 -30.26 -7.70
N SER A 182 -2.75 -29.93 -8.26
CA SER A 182 -1.38 -30.00 -7.75
C SER A 182 -0.42 -29.24 -8.66
N GLY A 183 0.67 -28.70 -8.10
CA GLY A 183 1.98 -28.69 -8.77
C GLY A 183 2.33 -27.45 -9.60
N GLY A 184 3.01 -26.49 -8.97
CA GLY A 184 3.64 -25.37 -9.68
C GLY A 184 4.78 -24.79 -8.85
N LYS A 185 5.97 -25.40 -8.97
CA LYS A 185 7.22 -25.04 -8.31
C LYS A 185 7.48 -23.53 -8.28
N SER A 186 7.75 -23.03 -7.08
CA SER A 186 8.18 -21.68 -6.75
C SER A 186 9.58 -21.38 -7.30
N ASN A 187 9.70 -20.47 -8.26
CA ASN A 187 10.96 -19.80 -8.56
C ASN A 187 11.01 -18.45 -7.81
N SER A 188 11.76 -18.44 -6.71
CA SER A 188 12.09 -17.26 -5.90
C SER A 188 13.08 -16.36 -6.66
N GLY A 189 12.54 -15.48 -7.51
CA GLY A 189 13.32 -14.40 -8.14
C GLY A 189 13.35 -13.15 -7.27
N ASN A 190 14.54 -12.79 -6.79
CA ASN A 190 14.90 -11.60 -6.00
C ASN A 190 14.08 -10.33 -6.31
N LYS A 191 13.01 -10.08 -5.53
CA LYS A 191 12.35 -8.77 -5.49
C LYS A 191 13.16 -7.88 -4.55
N LYS A 192 13.91 -6.93 -5.12
CA LYS A 192 14.51 -5.82 -4.36
C LYS A 192 13.41 -5.16 -3.52
N LYS A 193 13.48 -5.31 -2.19
CA LYS A 193 12.51 -4.78 -1.23
C LYS A 193 12.53 -3.25 -1.31
N VAL A 194 11.55 -2.66 -2.01
CA VAL A 194 11.30 -1.22 -1.96
C VAL A 194 11.11 -0.82 -0.50
N LYS A 195 11.91 0.13 -0.04
CA LYS A 195 11.91 0.60 1.36
C LYS A 195 10.54 1.21 1.62
N LEU A 196 9.74 0.59 2.50
CA LEU A 196 8.48 1.16 2.94
C LEU A 196 8.74 2.51 3.61
N ASP A 197 7.98 3.55 3.24
CA ASP A 197 8.06 4.87 3.85
C ASP A 197 7.92 4.80 5.36
N TYR A 198 8.65 5.68 6.04
CA TYR A 198 8.70 5.76 7.49
C TYR A 198 7.29 5.87 8.11
N SER A 199 6.48 6.80 7.59
CA SER A 199 5.09 7.01 8.02
C SER A 199 4.26 5.73 7.93
N ARG A 200 4.45 4.97 6.84
CA ARG A 200 3.72 3.71 6.63
C ARG A 200 4.13 2.63 7.63
N ARG A 201 5.39 2.59 8.07
CA ARG A 201 5.84 1.65 9.11
C ARG A 201 5.20 1.94 10.46
N VAL A 202 5.10 3.21 10.83
CA VAL A 202 4.40 3.65 12.04
C VAL A 202 2.92 3.25 11.97
N GLU A 203 2.26 3.53 10.85
CA GLU A 203 0.84 3.20 10.67
C GLU A 203 0.59 1.69 10.78
N ILE A 204 1.45 0.87 10.17
CA ILE A 204 1.40 -0.60 10.29
C ILE A 204 1.60 -1.03 11.74
N SER A 205 2.56 -0.44 12.45
CA SER A 205 2.81 -0.72 13.87
C SER A 205 1.59 -0.38 14.74
N GLN A 206 0.93 0.74 14.46
CA GLN A 206 -0.32 1.14 15.11
C GLN A 206 -1.50 0.21 14.76
N LEU A 207 -1.56 -0.29 13.52
CA LEU A 207 -2.57 -1.27 13.11
C LEU A 207 -2.40 -2.59 13.86
N PHE A 208 -1.17 -3.12 13.96
CA PHE A 208 -0.88 -4.30 14.76
C PHE A 208 -1.29 -4.11 16.22
N ARG A 209 -0.87 -2.99 16.81
CA ARG A 209 -1.25 -2.63 18.18
C ARG A 209 -2.77 -2.64 18.38
N ARG A 210 -3.53 -1.96 17.51
CA ARG A 210 -4.99 -1.86 17.61
C ARG A 210 -5.69 -3.21 17.48
N ARG A 211 -5.26 -4.05 16.53
CA ARG A 211 -5.87 -5.37 16.32
C ARG A 211 -5.58 -6.32 17.48
N ILE A 212 -4.32 -6.43 17.89
CA ILE A 212 -3.95 -7.27 19.03
C ILE A 212 -4.65 -6.80 20.32
N GLN A 213 -4.73 -5.48 20.54
CA GLN A 213 -5.41 -4.93 21.71
C GLN A 213 -6.92 -5.19 21.69
N ARG A 214 -7.58 -5.02 20.54
CA ARG A 214 -9.02 -5.30 20.39
C ARG A 214 -9.32 -6.77 20.58
N ASN A 215 -8.48 -7.62 20.01
CA ASN A 215 -8.58 -9.06 20.20
C ASN A 215 -8.30 -9.29 21.69
N LEU A 216 -7.06 -9.32 22.16
CA LEU A 216 -6.78 -9.91 23.47
C LEU A 216 -7.28 -9.15 24.71
N ILE A 217 -7.34 -7.82 24.71
CA ILE A 217 -7.46 -7.03 25.97
C ILE A 217 -8.77 -6.25 26.08
N GLN A 218 -9.21 -5.60 25.01
CA GLN A 218 -10.38 -4.71 25.04
C GLN A 218 -11.67 -5.46 24.68
N ARG A 219 -11.97 -6.50 25.46
CA ARG A 219 -13.13 -7.37 25.24
C ARG A 219 -13.88 -7.65 26.55
N GLU A 220 -15.20 -7.79 26.44
CA GLU A 220 -16.07 -8.27 27.52
C GLU A 220 -16.30 -9.79 27.42
N THR A 221 -16.13 -10.36 26.22
CA THR A 221 -16.31 -11.79 25.94
C THR A 221 -14.97 -12.47 25.63
N PRO A 222 -14.80 -13.76 25.93
CA PRO A 222 -13.59 -14.51 25.58
C PRO A 222 -13.26 -14.44 24.08
N PRO A 223 -11.96 -14.54 23.70
CA PRO A 223 -11.55 -14.62 22.30
C PRO A 223 -12.28 -15.68 21.49
N THR A 224 -12.74 -15.30 20.29
CA THR A 224 -13.11 -16.29 19.28
C THR A 224 -11.86 -16.96 18.72
N GLU A 225 -11.97 -18.21 18.27
CA GLU A 225 -10.86 -18.96 17.65
C GLU A 225 -10.23 -18.20 16.47
N HIS A 226 -11.06 -17.46 15.72
CA HIS A 226 -10.59 -16.61 14.62
C HIS A 226 -9.68 -15.48 15.12
N GLU A 227 -10.03 -14.82 16.21
CA GLU A 227 -9.24 -13.72 16.80
C GLU A 227 -7.94 -14.22 17.41
N ILE A 228 -7.93 -15.41 18.01
CA ILE A 228 -6.70 -16.08 18.51
C ILE A 228 -5.76 -16.33 17.32
N LYS A 229 -6.28 -16.96 16.26
CA LYS A 229 -5.50 -17.25 15.06
C LYS A 229 -4.97 -15.99 14.38
N GLU A 230 -5.79 -14.95 14.24
CA GLU A 230 -5.36 -13.66 13.70
C GLU A 230 -4.24 -13.08 14.57
N THR A 231 -4.38 -13.15 15.90
CA THR A 231 -3.36 -12.62 16.82
C THR A 231 -2.03 -13.36 16.69
N HIS A 232 -2.03 -14.69 16.55
CA HIS A 232 -0.81 -15.44 16.25
C HIS A 232 -0.17 -15.01 14.92
N GLU A 233 -0.95 -14.84 13.86
CA GLU A 233 -0.42 -14.35 12.58
C GLU A 233 0.20 -12.96 12.71
N LEU A 234 -0.42 -12.06 13.48
CA LEU A 234 0.09 -10.71 13.71
C LEU A 234 1.39 -10.74 14.52
N LEU A 235 1.47 -11.52 15.59
CA LEU A 235 2.67 -11.65 16.41
C LEU A 235 3.82 -12.30 15.63
N ASN A 236 3.54 -13.34 14.83
CA ASN A 236 4.55 -13.96 13.97
C ASN A 236 5.10 -12.97 12.94
N ARG A 237 4.24 -12.14 12.34
CA ARG A 237 4.70 -11.06 11.43
C ARG A 237 5.55 -10.02 12.15
N ILE A 238 5.26 -9.71 13.41
CA ILE A 238 6.09 -8.79 14.20
C ILE A 238 7.47 -9.42 14.42
N TYR A 239 7.49 -10.68 14.86
CA TYR A 239 8.71 -11.45 15.14
C TYR A 239 9.59 -11.62 13.89
N GLU A 240 9.03 -12.02 12.75
CA GLU A 240 9.79 -12.15 11.49
C GLU A 240 10.45 -10.83 11.03
N ASN A 241 9.91 -9.69 11.47
CA ASN A 241 10.40 -8.37 11.10
C ASN A 241 11.17 -7.65 12.23
N SER A 242 11.41 -8.31 13.38
CA SER A 242 12.22 -7.75 14.48
C SER A 242 13.72 -7.89 14.23
N ASP A 243 14.16 -9.05 13.74
CA ASP A 243 15.59 -9.44 13.79
C ASP A 243 16.38 -9.07 12.52
N THR A 244 15.72 -8.57 11.49
CA THR A 244 16.41 -8.25 10.24
C THR A 244 17.33 -7.03 10.40
N LYS A 245 18.53 -7.08 9.78
CA LYS A 245 19.57 -6.02 9.69
C LYS A 245 19.06 -4.60 9.41
N ARG A 246 17.81 -4.46 9.00
CA ARG A 246 17.08 -3.21 8.88
C ARG A 246 15.75 -3.36 9.63
N PRO A 247 15.69 -3.03 10.93
CA PRO A 247 14.50 -3.28 11.72
C PRO A 247 13.31 -2.57 11.09
N PHE A 248 12.20 -3.29 10.94
CA PHE A 248 10.94 -2.68 10.53
C PHE A 248 10.43 -1.75 11.64
N PHE A 249 10.59 -2.20 12.88
CA PHE A 249 10.24 -1.49 14.11
C PHE A 249 11.46 -0.75 14.65
N ASP A 250 11.60 0.51 14.27
CA ASP A 250 12.61 1.40 14.84
C ASP A 250 12.10 2.10 16.11
N LEU A 251 13.00 2.85 16.74
CA LEU A 251 12.72 3.57 17.98
C LEU A 251 11.47 4.44 17.86
N LYS A 252 11.35 5.25 16.80
CA LYS A 252 10.22 6.17 16.65
C LYS A 252 8.92 5.41 16.33
N ALA A 253 8.97 4.28 15.61
CA ALA A 253 7.80 3.42 15.41
C ALA A 253 7.30 2.81 16.72
N LEU A 254 8.21 2.36 17.59
CA LEU A 254 7.87 1.86 18.93
C LEU A 254 7.43 2.96 19.89
N ARG A 255 7.99 4.18 19.76
CA ARG A 255 7.61 5.37 20.54
C ARG A 255 6.15 5.74 20.28
N GLU A 256 5.78 5.83 19.01
CA GLU A 256 4.45 6.27 18.57
C GLU A 256 3.40 5.17 18.73
N SER A 257 3.70 3.95 18.31
CA SER A 257 2.76 2.83 18.42
C SER A 257 2.59 2.34 19.86
N LYS A 258 3.59 2.53 20.74
CA LYS A 258 3.63 1.95 22.09
C LYS A 258 3.40 0.43 22.10
N LEU A 259 3.71 -0.25 20.99
CA LEU A 259 3.47 -1.69 20.81
C LEU A 259 4.19 -2.53 21.88
N HIS A 260 5.42 -2.16 22.24
CA HIS A 260 6.17 -2.80 23.32
C HIS A 260 5.44 -2.76 24.69
N LYS A 261 4.60 -1.76 24.96
CA LYS A 261 3.79 -1.71 26.20
C LYS A 261 2.64 -2.71 26.16
N LEU A 262 2.03 -2.88 25.00
CA LEU A 262 0.98 -3.87 24.79
C LEU A 262 1.53 -5.29 25.01
N LEU A 263 2.69 -5.60 24.41
CA LEU A 263 3.33 -6.90 24.60
C LEU A 263 3.68 -7.17 26.07
N LYS A 264 4.13 -6.15 26.81
CA LYS A 264 4.34 -6.26 28.27
C LYS A 264 3.05 -6.53 29.03
N ALA A 265 1.95 -5.88 28.64
CA ALA A 265 0.65 -6.13 29.26
C ALA A 265 0.20 -7.58 29.02
N ILE A 266 0.35 -8.10 27.80
CA ILE A 266 0.02 -9.50 27.46
C ILE A 266 0.86 -10.49 28.28
N VAL A 267 2.17 -10.24 28.43
CA VAL A 267 3.07 -11.11 29.22
C VAL A 267 2.73 -11.09 30.72
N ASN A 268 2.18 -9.99 31.23
CA ASN A 268 1.79 -9.87 32.63
C ASN A 268 0.39 -10.43 32.92
N ASP A 269 -0.40 -10.70 31.88
CA ASP A 269 -1.75 -11.24 32.01
C ASP A 269 -1.70 -12.78 32.02
N PRO A 270 -2.07 -13.44 33.14
CA PRO A 270 -2.01 -14.90 33.24
C PRO A 270 -2.99 -15.61 32.29
N ASP A 271 -4.09 -14.98 31.91
CA ASP A 271 -5.12 -15.58 31.05
C ASP A 271 -4.67 -15.67 29.58
N LEU A 272 -3.60 -14.94 29.23
CA LEU A 272 -3.01 -14.89 27.88
C LEU A 272 -1.72 -15.70 27.74
N GLY A 273 -1.55 -16.72 28.60
CA GLY A 273 -0.34 -17.55 28.68
C GLY A 273 0.14 -18.12 27.35
N GLU A 274 -0.76 -18.41 26.41
CA GLU A 274 -0.42 -18.93 25.07
C GLU A 274 0.46 -17.98 24.24
N PHE A 275 0.35 -16.67 24.45
CA PHE A 275 1.10 -15.66 23.70
C PHE A 275 2.42 -15.27 24.38
N HIS A 276 2.63 -15.69 25.64
CA HIS A 276 3.78 -15.29 26.44
C HIS A 276 5.12 -15.62 25.79
N PRO A 277 5.36 -16.83 25.23
CA PRO A 277 6.67 -17.16 24.66
C PRO A 277 7.04 -16.19 23.52
N LEU A 278 6.13 -16.00 22.58
CA LEU A 278 6.36 -15.16 21.40
C LEU A 278 6.50 -13.67 21.77
N CYS A 279 5.68 -13.18 22.70
CA CYS A 279 5.79 -11.81 23.20
C CYS A 279 7.10 -11.56 23.95
N LYS A 280 7.59 -12.53 24.73
CA LYS A 280 8.88 -12.44 25.41
C LYS A 280 10.04 -12.37 24.41
N GLU A 281 10.03 -13.22 23.37
CA GLU A 281 11.06 -13.18 22.33
C GLU A 281 11.09 -11.83 21.58
N ILE A 282 9.93 -11.30 21.19
CA ILE A 282 9.85 -9.97 20.56
C ILE A 282 10.38 -8.90 21.52
N LEU A 283 10.00 -8.94 22.80
CA LEU A 283 10.48 -7.97 23.79
C LEU A 283 12.00 -8.05 24.01
N LEU A 284 12.58 -9.25 23.92
CA LEU A 284 14.03 -9.44 23.97
C LEU A 284 14.72 -8.83 22.75
N SER A 285 14.19 -9.06 21.53
CA SER A 285 14.73 -8.44 20.31
C SER A 285 14.69 -6.90 20.34
N TRP A 286 13.75 -6.32 21.10
CA TRP A 286 13.57 -4.88 21.24
C TRP A 286 14.19 -4.31 22.53
N ALA A 287 14.95 -5.09 23.30
CA ALA A 287 15.46 -4.66 24.60
C ALA A 287 16.27 -3.35 24.53
N ASP A 288 17.12 -3.21 23.51
CA ASP A 288 17.93 -2.01 23.29
C ASP A 288 17.05 -0.79 22.98
N LEU A 289 16.12 -0.94 22.03
CA LEU A 289 15.17 0.12 21.66
C LEU A 289 14.29 0.55 22.83
N ILE A 290 13.83 -0.39 23.65
CA ILE A 290 13.02 -0.12 24.85
C ILE A 290 13.84 0.63 25.90
N THR A 291 15.13 0.29 26.05
CA THR A 291 16.04 0.96 26.98
C THR A 291 16.31 2.40 26.54
N GLU A 292 16.52 2.63 25.25
CA GLU A 292 16.68 3.96 24.67
C GLU A 292 15.42 4.82 24.86
N LEU A 293 14.22 4.26 24.62
CA LEU A 293 12.94 4.93 24.87
C LEU A 293 12.74 5.33 26.34
N LYS A 294 13.23 4.52 27.29
CA LYS A 294 13.19 4.86 28.72
C LYS A 294 14.12 6.03 29.04
N LYS A 295 15.33 6.04 28.46
CA LYS A 295 16.30 7.13 28.64
C LYS A 295 15.76 8.46 28.12
N GLU A 296 15.18 8.48 26.91
CA GLU A 296 14.56 9.69 26.34
C GLU A 296 13.42 10.23 27.23
N LYS A 297 12.59 9.34 27.78
CA LYS A 297 11.50 9.76 28.66
C LYS A 297 12.00 10.41 29.95
N LEU A 298 13.13 9.96 30.50
CA LEU A 298 13.74 10.55 31.68
C LEU A 298 14.36 11.92 31.38
N GLN A 299 14.94 12.09 30.19
CA GLN A 299 15.52 13.38 29.74
C GLN A 299 14.45 14.42 29.37
N ALA A 300 13.25 13.97 28.93
CA ALA A 300 12.14 14.85 28.57
C ALA A 300 11.30 15.32 29.77
N LEU A 301 11.60 14.88 30.99
CA LEU A 301 10.97 15.42 32.18
C LEU A 301 11.58 16.80 32.48
N PRO A 302 10.77 17.86 32.65
CA PRO A 302 11.30 19.14 33.08
C PRO A 302 11.95 18.95 34.45
N THR A 303 13.22 19.33 34.56
CA THR A 303 13.90 19.53 35.84
C THR A 303 13.01 20.45 36.69
N PRO A 304 12.75 20.13 37.96
CA PRO A 304 11.77 20.82 38.81
C PRO A 304 11.94 22.34 38.87
#